data_AF-A0A3D0ZVA8-F1
#
_entry.id   AF-A0A3D0ZVA8-F1
#
_cell.length_a   1.000
_cell.length_b   1.000
_cell.length_c   1.000
_cell.angle_alpha   90.00
_cell.angle_beta   90.00
_cell.angle_gamma   90.00
#
_symmetry.space_group_name_H-M   'P 1'
#
loop_
_entity.id
_entity.type
_entity.pdbx_description
1 polymer ?
#
loop_
_entity_poly.entity_id
_entity_poly.type
_entity_poly.pdbx_seq_one_letter_code
_entity_poly.pdbx_strand_id
1 'polypeptide(L)' 'LSELHLYADEILIADSGVRDRELFSAYQHIAEEQATTIPDLDELEEFGNVSIYYQANHP' A
#
# COMPACT_ATOMS: atom_id res chain seq x y z
N LEU A 1 -3.68 10.58 6.14
CA LEU A 1 -2.32 10.16 5.68
C LEU A 1 -1.41 11.33 5.29
N SER A 2 -1.90 12.57 5.27
CA SER A 2 -1.17 13.75 4.77
C SER A 2 0.04 14.20 5.59
N GLU A 3 0.29 13.65 6.77
CA GLU A 3 1.33 14.13 7.71
C GLU A 3 2.42 13.10 8.04
N LEU A 4 2.36 11.88 7.46
CA LEU A 4 3.38 10.85 7.71
C LEU A 4 4.79 11.32 7.34
N HIS A 5 4.88 12.24 6.37
CA HIS A 5 6.13 12.83 5.91
C HIS A 5 6.87 13.65 6.97
N LEU A 6 6.18 14.10 8.01
CA LEU A 6 6.81 14.83 9.12
C LEU A 6 7.63 13.91 10.03
N TYR A 7 7.44 12.60 9.93
CA TYR A 7 7.99 11.62 10.87
C TYR A 7 8.99 10.66 10.23
N ALA A 8 9.10 10.63 8.91
CA ALA A 8 9.99 9.73 8.19
C ALA A 8 10.44 10.33 6.85
N ASP A 9 11.71 10.11 6.51
CA ASP A 9 12.29 10.51 5.21
C ASP A 9 11.74 9.65 4.06
N GLU A 10 11.32 8.42 4.37
CA GLU A 10 10.79 7.47 3.41
C GLU A 10 9.56 6.77 3.98
N ILE A 11 8.52 6.62 3.15
CA ILE A 11 7.26 5.98 3.55
C ILE A 11 6.93 4.90 2.53
N LEU A 12 6.67 3.70 3.04
CA LEU A 12 6.14 2.57 2.28
C LEU A 12 4.76 2.20 2.85
N ILE A 13 3.78 2.05 1.96
CA ILE A 13 2.42 1.64 2.31
C ILE A 13 2.11 0.38 1.51
N ALA A 14 1.69 -0.67 2.19
CA ALA A 14 1.24 -1.92 1.58
C ALA A 14 -0.20 -2.18 2.02
N ASP A 15 -1.14 -2.20 1.08
CA ASP A 15 -2.57 -2.29 1.38
C ASP A 15 -3.31 -3.11 0.30
N SER A 16 -4.13 -4.06 0.73
CA SER A 16 -4.93 -4.94 -0.15
C SER A 16 -6.34 -4.43 -0.43
N GLY A 17 -6.80 -3.39 0.28
CA GLY A 17 -8.15 -2.85 0.21
C GLY A 17 -8.28 -1.57 -0.62
N VAL A 18 -7.19 -1.05 -1.19
CA VAL A 18 -7.21 0.22 -1.94
C VAL A 18 -7.96 0.07 -3.26
N ARG A 19 -9.24 0.44 -3.25
CA ARG A 19 -10.06 0.55 -4.46
C ARG A 19 -9.95 1.91 -5.13
N ASP A 20 -9.61 2.93 -4.35
CA ASP A 20 -9.50 4.31 -4.80
C ASP A 20 -8.04 4.78 -4.76
N ARG A 21 -7.45 4.92 -5.95
CA ARG A 21 -6.07 5.36 -6.14
C ARG A 21 -5.87 6.83 -5.78
N GLU A 22 -6.93 7.63 -5.68
CA GLU A 22 -6.84 9.04 -5.30
C GLU A 22 -6.41 9.20 -3.83
N LEU A 23 -6.71 8.21 -2.97
CA LEU A 23 -6.34 8.20 -1.55
C LEU A 23 -4.81 8.26 -1.35
N PHE A 24 -4.06 7.68 -2.28
CA PHE A 24 -2.59 7.64 -2.28
C PHE A 24 -1.99 8.46 -3.43
N SER A 25 -2.70 9.47 -3.93
CA SER A 25 -2.22 10.33 -5.02
C SER A 25 -0.86 11.00 -4.77
N ALA A 26 -0.49 11.20 -3.50
CA ALA A 26 0.83 11.71 -3.10
C ALA A 26 1.94 10.64 -3.08
N TYR A 27 1.60 9.37 -3.30
CA TYR A 27 2.51 8.24 -3.27
C TYR A 27 2.60 7.60 -4.65
N GLN A 28 3.80 7.20 -5.04
CA GLN A 28 4.03 6.45 -6.24
C GLN A 28 3.66 4.98 -6.01
N HIS A 29 2.77 4.41 -6.82
CA HIS A 29 2.57 2.96 -6.86
C HIS A 29 3.81 2.30 -7.48
N ILE A 30 4.46 1.38 -6.76
CA ILE A 30 5.73 0.77 -7.17
C ILE A 30 5.65 -0.74 -7.44
N ALA A 31 4.68 -1.45 -6.84
CA ALA A 31 4.51 -2.88 -7.05
C ALA A 31 3.11 -3.35 -6.63
N GLU A 32 2.67 -4.47 -7.19
CA GLU A 32 1.50 -5.22 -6.74
C GLU A 32 1.97 -6.66 -6.48
N GLU A 33 1.71 -7.18 -5.28
CA GLU A 33 2.20 -8.48 -4.83
C GLU A 33 1.05 -9.33 -4.35
N GLN A 34 1.12 -10.64 -4.59
CA GLN A 34 0.14 -11.55 -3.99
C GLN A 34 0.45 -11.76 -2.51
N ALA A 35 -0.54 -11.48 -1.66
CA ALA A 35 -0.50 -11.87 -0.26
C ALA A 35 -0.53 -13.39 -0.18
N THR A 36 0.49 -13.97 0.45
CA THR A 36 0.44 -15.37 0.88
C THR A 36 -0.31 -15.42 2.20
N THR A 37 -1.62 -15.62 2.14
CA THR A 37 -2.40 -15.78 3.37
C THR A 37 -2.32 -17.21 3.89
N ILE A 38 -2.57 -17.36 5.19
CA ILE A 38 -2.53 -18.67 5.84
C ILE A 38 -3.63 -19.53 5.19
N PRO A 39 -3.31 -20.74 4.70
CA PRO A 39 -4.14 -21.49 3.72
C PRO A 39 -5.50 -22.02 4.20
N ASP A 40 -6.03 -21.54 5.32
CA ASP A 40 -7.24 -22.08 5.97
C ASP A 40 -8.40 -21.08 6.10
N LEU A 41 -8.28 -19.87 5.55
CA LEU A 41 -9.39 -18.94 5.44
C LEU A 41 -9.67 -18.71 3.96
N ASP A 42 -10.88 -19.04 3.51
CA ASP A 42 -11.42 -18.67 2.19
C ASP A 42 -11.46 -17.13 2.10
N GLU A 43 -10.29 -16.51 1.92
CA GLU A 43 -10.21 -15.10 1.64
C GLU A 43 -10.75 -14.85 0.24
N LEU A 44 -11.65 -13.88 0.15
CA LEU A 44 -12.13 -13.41 -1.14
C LEU A 44 -10.90 -12.95 -1.95
N GLU A 45 -10.84 -13.34 -3.22
CA GLU A 45 -9.74 -13.05 -4.15
C GLU A 45 -9.35 -11.56 -4.14
N GLU A 46 -10.31 -10.68 -3.84
CA GLU A 46 -10.12 -9.24 -3.68
C GLU A 46 -9.16 -8.80 -2.56
N PHE A 47 -8.81 -9.68 -1.61
CA PHE A 47 -7.82 -9.44 -0.56
C PHE A 47 -6.47 -10.12 -0.84
N GLY A 48 -6.39 -10.91 -1.91
CA GLY A 48 -5.20 -11.67 -2.29
C GLY A 48 -4.11 -10.82 -2.94
N ASN A 49 -4.42 -9.61 -3.39
CA ASN A 49 -3.43 -8.70 -3.98
C ASN A 49 -3.19 -7.51 -3.05
N VAL A 50 -1.92 -7.16 -2.88
CA VAL A 50 -1.45 -6.04 -2.06
C VAL A 50 -0.77 -5.03 -2.98
N SER A 51 -1.24 -3.80 -2.98
CA SER A 51 -0.60 -2.70 -3.69
C SER A 51 0.44 -2.04 -2.79
N ILE A 52 1.62 -1.79 -3.33
CA ILE A 52 2.74 -1.15 -2.63
C ILE A 52 2.94 0.26 -3.18
N TYR A 53 2.89 1.24 -2.29
CA TYR A 53 3.07 2.65 -2.57
C TYR A 53 4.28 3.21 -1.82
N TYR A 54 4.98 4.15 -2.44
CA TYR A 54 6.20 4.75 -1.94
C TYR A 54 6.17 6.28 -2.04
N GLN A 55 6.74 6.93 -1.04
CA GLN A 55 7.05 8.35 -1.08
C GLN A 55 8.40 8.60 -0.42
N ALA A 56 9.28 9.31 -1.13
CA ALA A 56 10.49 9.89 -0.56
C ALA A 56 10.23 11.37 -0.24
N ASN A 57 10.53 11.77 0.99
CA ASN A 57 10.60 13.17 1.37
C ASN A 57 12.03 13.64 1.13
N HIS A 58 12.33 14.01 -0.11
CA HIS A 58 13.53 14.78 -0.37
C HIS A 58 13.37 16.17 0.28
N PRO A 59 14.35 16.64 1.07
CA PRO A 59 14.39 18.03 1.52
C PRO A 59 14.53 19.02 0.36
#